data_AF-A0A3B9FSV1-F1
#
_entry.id   AF-A0A3B9FSV1-F1
#
_cell.length_a   1.000
_cell.length_b   1.000
_cell.length_c   1.000
_cell.angle_alpha   90.00
_cell.angle_beta   90.00
_cell.angle_gamma   90.00
#
_symmetry.space_group_name_H-M   'P 1'
#
loop_
_entity.id
_entity.type
_entity.pdbx_description
1 polymer ?
#
loop_
_entity_poly.entity_id
_entity_poly.type
_entity_poly.pdbx_seq_one_letter_code
_entity_poly.pdbx_strand_id
1 'polypeptide(L)'
;MMFKCIIDFLVKSFILLIFDVKLHHKSKVSAIMKEFSNIELKRMTDDMIIKAIGEYIRSVRLDRNLTQEQLGERSGVHRTTIRDLELGKRSTLLTLIQVLRSLDQLQTLKNFKVSKELNPLELAKLEMEERKRASGSRSNQKPKTSDW
;
A
#
# COMPACT_ATOMS: atom_id res chain seq x y z
N MET A 1 -16.75 19.75 33.68
CA MET A 1 -17.17 18.47 33.07
C MET A 1 -17.92 18.65 31.74
N MET A 2 -18.79 19.66 31.58
CA MET A 2 -19.55 19.87 30.32
C MET A 2 -18.70 20.20 29.07
N PHE A 3 -17.62 20.97 29.19
CA PHE A 3 -16.82 21.41 28.03
C PHE A 3 -16.13 20.26 27.27
N LYS A 4 -15.74 19.19 27.97
CA LYS A 4 -15.07 18.04 27.35
C LYS A 4 -16.04 17.22 26.48
N CYS A 5 -17.32 17.18 26.88
CA CYS A 5 -18.38 16.49 26.14
C CYS A 5 -18.73 17.20 24.82
N ILE A 6 -18.71 18.54 24.81
CA ILE A 6 -18.98 19.35 23.61
C ILE A 6 -17.85 19.19 22.59
N ILE A 7 -16.59 19.20 23.06
CA ILE A 7 -15.42 19.00 22.18
C ILE A 7 -15.42 17.56 21.63
N ASP A 8 -15.69 16.54 22.45
CA ASP A 8 -15.77 15.15 21.96
C ASP A 8 -16.93 14.93 20.98
N PHE A 9 -18.06 15.64 21.15
CA PHE A 9 -19.20 15.59 20.23
C PHE A 9 -18.89 16.29 18.91
N LEU A 10 -18.25 17.46 18.96
CA LEU A 10 -17.82 18.19 17.76
C LEU A 10 -16.71 17.45 17.02
N VAL A 11 -15.73 16.87 17.72
CA VAL A 11 -14.66 16.09 17.11
C VAL A 11 -15.20 14.78 16.53
N LYS A 12 -16.13 14.07 17.19
CA LYS A 12 -16.80 12.89 16.60
C LYS A 12 -17.68 13.26 15.41
N SER A 13 -18.42 14.37 15.47
CA SER A 13 -19.23 14.85 14.34
C SER A 13 -18.36 15.31 13.17
N PHE A 14 -17.21 15.92 13.42
CA PHE A 14 -16.26 16.36 12.38
C PHE A 14 -15.47 15.19 11.80
N ILE A 15 -15.08 14.20 12.62
CA ILE A 15 -14.45 12.96 12.16
C ILE A 15 -15.44 12.15 11.31
N LEU A 16 -16.72 12.07 11.69
CA LEU A 16 -17.77 11.44 10.87
C LEU A 16 -17.98 12.19 9.55
N LEU A 17 -17.95 13.51 9.54
CA LEU A 17 -18.10 14.32 8.32
C LEU A 17 -16.87 14.20 7.39
N ILE A 18 -15.66 14.07 7.94
CA ILE A 18 -14.44 13.73 7.18
C ILE A 18 -14.50 12.28 6.65
N PHE A 19 -15.09 11.35 7.41
CA PHE A 19 -15.28 9.96 6.98
C PHE A 19 -16.37 9.81 5.90
N ASP A 20 -17.43 10.62 5.96
CA ASP A 20 -18.53 10.63 4.99
C ASP A 20 -18.07 11.13 3.61
N VAL A 21 -17.18 12.13 3.54
CA VAL A 21 -16.57 12.57 2.27
C VAL A 21 -15.69 11.47 1.65
N LYS A 22 -15.13 10.56 2.46
CA LYS A 22 -14.32 9.43 1.96
C LYS A 22 -15.17 8.23 1.51
N LEU A 23 -16.42 8.14 1.94
CA LEU A 23 -17.34 7.05 1.62
C LEU A 23 -18.14 7.27 0.33
N HIS A 24 -18.26 8.50 -0.16
CA HIS A 24 -19.07 8.78 -1.35
C HIS A 24 -18.41 8.43 -2.70
N HIS A 25 -17.17 7.95 -2.72
CA HIS A 25 -16.54 7.39 -3.93
C HIS A 25 -16.87 5.90 -4.13
N LYS A 26 -17.49 5.23 -3.14
CA LYS A 26 -17.80 3.80 -3.23
C LYS A 26 -19.05 3.45 -4.05
N SER A 27 -19.89 4.41 -4.46
CA SER A 27 -21.18 4.09 -5.10
C SER A 27 -21.25 4.21 -6.63
N LYS A 28 -20.24 4.81 -7.30
CA LYS A 28 -20.17 4.84 -8.78
C LYS A 28 -19.12 3.88 -9.38
N VAL A 29 -18.13 3.48 -8.58
CA VAL A 29 -17.06 2.56 -9.01
C VAL A 29 -17.55 1.10 -9.12
N SER A 30 -18.72 0.78 -8.56
CA SER A 30 -19.27 -0.59 -8.55
C SER A 30 -19.71 -1.09 -9.94
N ALA A 31 -19.76 -0.26 -10.97
CA ALA A 31 -20.34 -0.65 -12.26
C ALA A 31 -19.35 -1.27 -13.27
N ILE A 32 -18.02 -1.14 -13.13
CA ILE A 32 -17.07 -1.65 -14.15
C ILE A 32 -15.72 -2.14 -13.56
N MET A 33 -15.71 -2.69 -12.35
CA MET A 33 -14.58 -3.54 -11.97
C MET A 33 -14.91 -4.98 -12.36
N LYS A 34 -14.51 -5.39 -13.56
CA LYS A 34 -14.34 -6.82 -13.84
C LYS A 34 -13.28 -7.32 -12.87
N GLU A 35 -13.70 -8.03 -11.83
CA GLU A 35 -12.75 -8.84 -11.05
C GLU A 35 -12.24 -9.92 -11.99
N PHE A 36 -10.97 -9.83 -12.38
CA PHE A 36 -10.36 -10.89 -13.16
C PHE A 36 -10.21 -12.14 -12.28
N SER A 37 -10.83 -13.23 -12.69
CA SER A 37 -10.63 -14.51 -12.03
C SER A 37 -9.23 -15.07 -12.36
N ASN A 38 -8.68 -15.89 -11.45
CA ASN A 38 -7.39 -16.55 -11.68
C ASN A 38 -7.37 -17.43 -12.95
N ILE A 39 -8.54 -17.96 -13.35
CA ILE A 39 -8.68 -18.77 -14.57
C ILE A 39 -8.61 -17.90 -15.82
N GLU A 40 -9.24 -16.72 -15.80
CA GLU A 40 -9.19 -15.77 -16.91
C GLU A 40 -7.79 -15.21 -17.12
N LEU A 41 -7.11 -14.79 -16.04
CA LEU A 41 -5.74 -14.26 -16.13
C LEU A 41 -4.77 -15.27 -16.75
N LYS A 42 -4.91 -16.56 -16.43
CA LYS A 42 -4.08 -17.63 -17.02
C LYS A 42 -4.31 -17.85 -18.51
N ARG A 43 -5.48 -17.44 -19.04
CA ARG A 43 -5.84 -17.61 -20.45
C ARG A 43 -5.48 -16.39 -21.30
N MET A 44 -5.18 -15.26 -20.67
CA MET A 44 -4.83 -14.02 -21.36
C MET A 44 -3.35 -14.00 -21.74
N THR A 45 -3.05 -13.32 -22.84
CA THR A 45 -1.66 -13.00 -23.19
C THR A 45 -1.16 -11.83 -22.36
N ASP A 46 0.15 -11.70 -22.24
CA ASP A 46 0.78 -10.60 -21.51
C ASP A 46 0.30 -9.23 -22.02
N ASP A 47 0.21 -9.05 -23.34
CA ASP A 47 -0.28 -7.81 -23.96
C ASP A 47 -1.73 -7.49 -23.57
N MET A 48 -2.59 -8.50 -23.42
CA MET A 48 -3.97 -8.30 -22.97
C MET A 48 -4.01 -7.82 -21.52
N ILE A 49 -3.15 -8.37 -20.65
CA ILE A 49 -3.05 -7.95 -19.25
C ILE A 49 -2.54 -6.50 -19.17
N ILE A 50 -1.51 -6.17 -19.95
CA ILE A 50 -0.96 -4.80 -20.01
C ILE A 50 -2.03 -3.81 -20.49
N LYS A 51 -2.80 -4.17 -21.52
CA LYS A 51 -3.90 -3.35 -22.02
C LYS A 51 -5.00 -3.15 -20.98
N ALA A 52 -5.39 -4.20 -20.26
CA ALA A 52 -6.38 -4.11 -19.18
C ALA A 52 -5.91 -3.17 -18.05
N ILE A 53 -4.62 -3.20 -17.70
CA ILE A 53 -4.03 -2.26 -16.74
C ILE A 53 -4.10 -0.82 -17.28
N GLY A 54 -3.77 -0.60 -18.54
CA GLY A 54 -3.86 0.71 -19.20
C GLY A 54 -5.28 1.27 -19.22
N GLU A 55 -6.27 0.42 -19.51
CA GLU A 55 -7.70 0.76 -19.49
C GLU A 55 -8.17 1.15 -18.08
N TYR A 56 -7.72 0.42 -17.06
CA TYR A 56 -7.99 0.77 -15.66
C TYR A 56 -7.40 2.14 -15.28
N ILE A 57 -6.16 2.44 -15.68
CA ILE A 57 -5.54 3.74 -15.40
C ILE A 57 -6.33 4.86 -16.10
N ARG A 58 -6.74 4.62 -17.35
CA ARG A 58 -7.55 5.57 -18.12
C ARG A 58 -8.89 5.84 -17.45
N SER A 59 -9.59 4.81 -16.98
CA SER A 59 -10.89 5.00 -16.31
C SER A 59 -10.73 5.84 -15.04
N VAL A 60 -9.76 5.51 -14.17
CA VAL A 60 -9.49 6.28 -12.94
C VAL A 60 -9.08 7.72 -13.26
N ARG A 61 -8.32 7.96 -14.34
CA ARG A 61 -7.99 9.32 -14.78
C ARG A 61 -9.24 10.11 -15.16
N LEU A 62 -10.14 9.50 -15.94
CA LEU A 62 -11.38 10.15 -16.40
C LEU A 62 -12.33 10.42 -15.24
N ASP A 63 -12.44 9.50 -14.28
CA ASP A 63 -13.25 9.69 -13.06
C ASP A 63 -12.77 10.90 -12.23
N ARG A 64 -11.48 11.22 -12.32
CA ARG A 64 -10.86 12.39 -11.67
C ARG A 64 -10.87 13.65 -12.53
N ASN A 65 -11.47 13.60 -13.71
CA ASN A 65 -11.51 14.71 -14.68
C ASN A 65 -10.12 15.29 -15.03
N LEU A 66 -9.09 14.43 -15.08
CA LEU A 66 -7.73 14.84 -15.43
C LEU A 66 -7.45 14.64 -16.91
N THR A 67 -6.77 15.60 -17.55
CA THR A 67 -6.20 15.38 -18.88
C THR A 67 -4.93 14.52 -18.80
N GLN A 68 -4.49 13.96 -19.94
CA GLN A 68 -3.22 13.22 -19.99
C GLN A 68 -2.02 14.12 -19.66
N GLU A 69 -2.07 15.41 -20.04
CA GLU A 69 -1.00 16.38 -19.74
C GLU A 69 -0.93 16.63 -18.23
N GLN A 70 -2.07 16.93 -17.60
CA GLN A 70 -2.14 17.13 -16.14
C GLN A 70 -1.67 15.91 -15.35
N LEU A 71 -2.02 14.70 -15.81
CA LEU A 71 -1.55 13.47 -15.18
C LEU A 71 -0.03 13.30 -15.36
N GLY A 72 0.49 13.66 -16.55
CA GLY A 72 1.92 13.68 -16.83
C GLY A 72 2.68 14.62 -15.90
N GLU A 73 2.24 15.87 -15.81
CA GLU A 73 2.80 16.88 -14.90
C GLU A 73 2.79 16.38 -13.45
N ARG A 74 1.66 15.85 -12.96
CA ARG A 74 1.54 15.35 -11.57
C ARG A 74 2.41 14.12 -11.30
N SER A 75 2.65 13.28 -12.30
CA SER A 75 3.46 12.05 -12.16
C SER A 75 4.94 12.27 -12.46
N GLY A 76 5.32 13.43 -13.01
CA GLY A 76 6.68 13.70 -13.48
C GLY A 76 7.03 12.91 -14.74
N VAL A 77 6.03 12.58 -15.57
CA VAL A 77 6.18 11.75 -16.76
C VAL A 77 5.64 12.52 -17.98
N HIS A 78 6.29 12.39 -19.13
CA HIS A 78 5.84 13.05 -20.36
C HIS A 78 4.44 12.56 -20.80
N ARG A 79 3.60 13.45 -21.34
CA ARG A 79 2.23 13.14 -21.78
C ARG A 79 2.17 11.93 -22.73
N THR A 80 3.14 11.79 -23.65
CA THR A 80 3.14 10.66 -24.60
C THR A 80 3.31 9.31 -23.90
N THR A 81 4.08 9.27 -22.82
CA THR A 81 4.24 8.06 -22.01
C THR A 81 2.94 7.71 -21.28
N ILE A 82 2.17 8.70 -20.81
CA ILE A 82 0.83 8.47 -20.25
C ILE A 82 -0.10 7.89 -21.32
N ARG A 83 -0.10 8.47 -22.52
CA ARG A 83 -0.87 7.93 -23.66
C ARG A 83 -0.49 6.49 -23.96
N ASP A 84 0.81 6.19 -24.05
CA ASP A 84 1.30 4.86 -24.39
C ASP A 84 0.96 3.83 -23.30
N LEU A 85 1.05 4.22 -22.03
CA LEU A 85 0.61 3.42 -20.88
C LEU A 85 -0.89 3.11 -20.96
N GLU A 86 -1.73 4.12 -21.22
CA GLU A 86 -3.19 3.96 -21.37
C GLU A 86 -3.59 3.09 -22.58
N LEU A 87 -2.75 3.04 -23.61
CA LEU A 87 -2.95 2.18 -24.79
C LEU A 87 -2.42 0.76 -24.60
N GLY A 88 -1.75 0.47 -23.47
CA GLY A 88 -1.15 -0.83 -23.20
C GLY A 88 0.15 -1.09 -23.98
N LYS A 89 0.86 -0.03 -24.40
CA LYS A 89 2.19 -0.17 -25.00
C LYS A 89 3.25 -0.41 -23.92
N ARG A 90 4.43 -0.88 -24.37
CA ARG A 90 5.59 -1.11 -23.50
C ARG A 90 5.92 0.13 -22.68
N SER A 91 5.80 -0.01 -21.38
CA SER A 91 6.07 0.99 -20.36
C SER A 91 6.83 0.31 -19.22
N THR A 92 7.50 1.10 -18.38
CA THR A 92 8.29 0.52 -17.28
C THR A 92 7.44 0.39 -16.02
N LEU A 93 7.78 -0.55 -15.15
CA LEU A 93 7.15 -0.66 -13.83
C LEU A 93 7.27 0.64 -13.03
N LEU A 94 8.38 1.37 -13.19
CA LEU A 94 8.58 2.69 -12.57
C LEU A 94 7.49 3.68 -13.01
N THR A 95 7.24 3.79 -14.32
CA THR A 95 6.20 4.70 -14.86
C THR A 95 4.81 4.32 -14.35
N LEU A 96 4.51 3.01 -14.28
CA LEU A 96 3.26 2.53 -13.71
C LEU A 96 3.11 2.94 -12.24
N ILE A 97 4.16 2.78 -11.42
CA ILE A 97 4.15 3.16 -10.00
C ILE A 97 3.99 4.68 -9.84
N GLN A 98 4.68 5.50 -10.65
CA GLN A 98 4.54 6.96 -10.61
C GLN A 98 3.11 7.41 -10.93
N VAL A 99 2.49 6.80 -11.95
CA VAL A 99 1.10 7.10 -12.34
C VAL A 99 0.09 6.61 -11.30
N LEU A 100 0.27 5.40 -10.76
CA LEU A 100 -0.58 4.92 -9.67
C LEU A 100 -0.46 5.80 -8.42
N ARG A 101 0.73 6.35 -8.14
CA ARG A 101 0.94 7.32 -7.06
C ARG A 101 0.21 8.63 -7.30
N SER A 102 0.31 9.20 -8.50
CA SER A 102 -0.41 10.45 -8.83
C SER A 102 -1.93 10.25 -8.87
N LEU A 103 -2.41 9.03 -9.12
CA LEU A 103 -3.82 8.66 -9.05
C LEU A 103 -4.25 8.14 -7.65
N ASP A 104 -3.43 8.26 -6.61
CA ASP A 104 -3.70 7.72 -5.26
C ASP A 104 -4.26 6.27 -5.30
N GLN A 105 -3.73 5.46 -6.22
CA GLN A 105 -4.08 4.05 -6.45
C GLN A 105 -2.99 3.07 -6.02
N LEU A 106 -1.98 3.50 -5.24
CA LEU A 106 -0.91 2.62 -4.77
C LEU A 106 -1.40 1.42 -3.93
N GLN A 107 -2.59 1.49 -3.34
CA GLN A 107 -3.20 0.38 -2.61
C GLN A 107 -3.38 -0.89 -3.44
N THR A 108 -3.44 -0.80 -4.78
CA THR A 108 -3.52 -1.97 -5.66
C THR A 108 -2.27 -2.86 -5.52
N LEU A 109 -1.14 -2.28 -5.12
CA LEU A 109 0.12 -2.99 -4.93
C LEU A 109 0.24 -3.67 -3.56
N LYS A 110 -0.83 -3.68 -2.74
CA LYS A 110 -0.81 -4.29 -1.39
C LYS A 110 -0.46 -5.78 -1.37
N ASN A 111 -0.67 -6.49 -2.46
CA ASN A 111 -0.38 -7.92 -2.56
C ASN A 111 1.11 -8.19 -2.86
N PHE A 112 1.90 -7.17 -3.22
CA PHE A 112 3.35 -7.29 -3.42
C PHE A 112 4.09 -7.22 -2.08
N LYS A 113 3.81 -8.18 -1.19
CA LYS A 113 4.47 -8.30 0.11
C LYS A 113 5.12 -9.66 0.20
N VAL A 114 6.39 -9.68 0.59
CA VAL A 114 7.05 -10.92 1.01
C VAL A 114 6.71 -11.11 2.49
N SER A 115 5.69 -11.92 2.79
CA SER A 115 5.49 -12.37 4.16
C SER A 115 6.51 -13.45 4.47
N LYS A 116 7.49 -13.12 5.32
CA LYS A 116 8.18 -14.16 6.09
C LYS A 116 7.18 -14.60 7.16
N GLU A 117 6.47 -15.68 6.91
CA GLU A 117 5.86 -16.41 8.01
C GLU A 117 7.03 -16.82 8.92
N LEU A 118 7.07 -16.30 10.15
CA LEU A 118 8.09 -16.70 11.10
C LEU A 118 7.98 -18.22 11.24
N ASN A 119 9.08 -18.93 11.00
CA ASN A 119 9.12 -20.35 11.28
C ASN A 119 8.84 -20.51 12.79
N PRO A 120 7.96 -21.44 13.24
CA PRO A 120 7.68 -21.65 14.65
C PRO A 120 8.94 -21.72 15.55
N LEU A 121 10.06 -22.21 15.00
CA LEU A 121 11.36 -22.25 15.67
C LEU A 121 12.00 -20.86 15.86
N GLU A 122 11.83 -19.94 14.93
CA GLU A 122 12.31 -18.56 15.05
C GLU A 122 11.51 -17.78 16.10
N LEU A 123 10.20 -18.04 16.18
CA LEU A 123 9.36 -17.47 17.24
C LEU A 123 9.77 -17.97 18.63
N ALA A 124 10.00 -19.28 18.76
CA ALA A 124 10.47 -19.87 20.01
C ALA A 124 11.84 -19.34 20.47
N LYS A 125 12.76 -19.04 19.53
CA LYS A 125 14.04 -18.40 19.85
C LYS A 125 13.86 -16.98 20.37
N LEU A 126 13.00 -16.18 19.75
CA LEU A 126 12.71 -14.82 20.21
C LEU A 126 12.08 -14.81 21.60
N GLU A 127 11.14 -15.74 21.88
CA GLU A 127 10.55 -15.91 23.23
C GLU A 127 11.56 -16.39 24.28
N MET A 128 12.60 -17.11 23.88
CA MET A 128 13.71 -17.52 24.74
C MET A 128 14.67 -16.35 25.04
N GLU A 129 14.86 -15.45 24.08
CA GLU A 129 15.73 -14.27 24.21
C GLU A 129 15.08 -13.12 24.99
N GLU A 130 13.74 -13.10 25.08
CA GLU A 130 13.04 -12.17 25.94
C GLU A 130 13.39 -12.42 27.42
N ARG A 131 14.02 -11.41 28.05
CA ARG A 131 14.37 -11.46 29.48
C ARG A 131 13.11 -11.46 30.33
N LYS A 132 12.73 -12.63 30.85
CA LYS A 132 11.57 -12.81 31.75
C LYS A 132 11.78 -12.28 33.18
N ARG A 133 13.01 -11.90 33.55
CA ARG A 133 13.35 -11.26 34.83
C ARG A 133 14.61 -10.40 34.73
N ALA A 134 14.74 -9.41 35.60
CA ALA A 134 16.01 -8.72 35.79
C ALA A 134 16.98 -9.65 36.55
N SER A 135 18.09 -10.05 35.92
CA SER A 135 19.24 -10.59 36.63
C SER A 135 20.21 -9.46 36.93
N GLY A 136 20.64 -9.35 38.19
CA GLY A 136 21.66 -8.40 38.58
C GLY A 136 22.95 -8.67 37.81
N SER A 137 23.61 -7.59 37.34
CA SER A 137 24.94 -7.67 36.74
C SER A 137 25.92 -8.29 37.75
N ARG A 138 26.36 -9.52 37.50
CA ARG A 138 27.52 -10.08 38.21
C ARG A 138 28.73 -9.81 37.34
N SER A 139 29.52 -8.81 37.72
CA SER A 139 30.79 -8.51 37.08
C SER A 139 31.68 -9.76 37.11
N ASN A 140 32.12 -10.18 35.94
CA ASN A 140 32.98 -11.33 35.71
C ASN A 140 34.31 -11.14 36.47
N GLN A 141 34.43 -11.70 37.67
CA GLN A 141 35.72 -11.76 38.37
C GLN A 141 36.57 -12.82 37.68
N LYS A 142 37.58 -12.38 36.92
CA LYS A 142 38.63 -13.25 36.39
C LYS A 142 39.18 -14.12 37.53
N PRO A 143 39.41 -15.43 37.31
CA PRO A 143 39.98 -16.28 38.34
C PRO A 143 41.38 -15.76 38.70
N LYS A 144 41.61 -15.53 40.00
CA LYS A 144 42.96 -15.27 40.51
C LYS A 144 43.78 -16.55 40.27
N THR A 145 44.79 -16.45 39.42
CA THR A 145 45.90 -17.39 39.38
C THR A 145 46.64 -17.28 40.71
N SER A 146 46.64 -18.33 41.53
CA SER A 146 47.57 -18.45 42.65
C SER A 146 48.72 -19.34 42.19
N ASP A 147 49.92 -18.76 42.12
CA ASP A 147 51.16 -19.52 42.06
C ASP A 147 51.41 -20.12 43.44
N TRP A 148 51.24 -21.44 43.56
CA TRP A 148 51.81 -22.30 44.59
C TRP A 148 52.06 -23.67 44.00
#